data_AF-A0A316EWN0-F1
#
_entry.id   AF-A0A316EWN0-F1
#
_cell.length_a   1.000
_cell.length_b   1.000
_cell.length_c   1.000
_cell.angle_alpha   90.00
_cell.angle_beta   90.00
_cell.angle_gamma   90.00
#
_symmetry.space_group_name_H-M   'P 1'
#
loop_
_entity.id
_entity.type
_entity.pdbx_description
1 polymer ?
#
loop_
_entity_poly.entity_id
_entity_poly.type
_entity_poly.pdbx_seq_one_letter_code
_entity_poly.pdbx_strand_id
1 'polypeptide(L)'
;MASNFAVVYDACVELPHPHDRHVVAAAIHAGAEAIVTFNLKDFPKAALSKFNMEALHPDDFIMDLWDLQKGKVLAAVAEHRASLKNPPRCQDDYLATLLKQGLTNTVATLSEIKIAI
;
A
#
# COMPACT_ATOMS: atom_id res chain seq x y z
N MET A 1 -1.24 31.97 0.12
CA MET A 1 -2.19 31.49 1.16
C MET A 1 -2.07 29.98 1.31
N ALA A 2 -0.89 29.49 1.72
CA ALA A 2 -0.63 28.07 1.92
C ALA A 2 0.23 27.93 3.18
N SER A 3 -0.35 28.08 4.36
CA SER A 3 0.47 28.15 5.58
C SER A 3 -0.26 28.00 6.91
N ASN A 4 -1.41 27.31 7.00
CA ASN A 4 -2.03 27.13 8.32
C ASN A 4 -2.73 25.79 8.63
N PHE A 5 -2.85 24.87 7.67
CA PHE A 5 -3.50 23.57 7.94
C PHE A 5 -2.50 22.45 8.29
N ALA A 6 -1.31 22.44 7.66
CA ALA A 6 -0.29 21.42 7.92
C ALA A 6 0.40 21.55 9.30
N VAL A 7 0.50 22.78 9.83
CA VAL A 7 1.18 23.06 11.10
C VAL A 7 0.39 22.55 12.32
N VAL A 8 -0.93 22.37 12.19
CA VAL A 8 -1.79 21.97 13.33
C VAL A 8 -1.72 20.46 13.60
N TYR A 9 -1.40 19.63 12.60
CA TYR A 9 -1.40 18.16 12.76
C TYR A 9 -0.05 17.56 13.18
N ASP A 10 1.07 18.17 12.80
CA ASP A 10 2.41 17.60 13.05
C ASP A 10 2.75 17.47 14.56
N ALA A 11 2.15 18.33 15.39
CA ALA A 11 2.35 18.31 16.85
C ALA A 11 1.46 17.30 17.61
N CYS A 12 0.44 16.70 17.00
CA CYS A 12 -0.57 15.86 17.68
C CYS A 12 -0.54 14.37 17.31
N VAL A 13 0.34 13.96 16.39
CA VAL A 13 0.51 12.54 16.04
C VAL A 13 1.68 11.97 16.83
N GLU A 14 1.37 11.16 17.84
CA GLU A 14 2.37 10.37 18.56
C GLU A 14 2.57 9.05 17.82
N LEU A 15 3.73 8.90 17.18
CA LEU A 15 4.15 7.66 16.53
C LEU A 15 5.45 7.15 17.19
N PRO A 16 5.73 5.84 17.09
CA PRO A 16 7.03 5.27 17.49
C PRO A 16 8.21 5.99 16.83
N HIS A 17 8.07 6.39 15.57
CA HIS A 17 9.10 7.13 14.84
C HIS A 17 8.64 8.57 14.53
N PRO A 18 9.27 9.58 15.17
CA PRO A 18 8.88 10.99 15.01
C PRO A 18 8.88 11.51 13.57
N HIS A 19 9.74 10.99 12.70
CA HIS A 19 9.80 11.44 11.32
C HIS A 19 8.64 10.92 10.47
N ASP A 20 7.83 9.98 10.94
CA ASP A 20 6.79 9.35 10.12
C ASP A 20 5.45 10.09 10.21
N ARG A 21 5.35 11.10 11.08
CA ARG A 21 4.13 11.91 11.30
C ARG A 21 3.61 12.56 10.03
N HIS A 22 4.51 12.97 9.13
CA HIS A 22 4.12 13.57 7.85
C HIS A 22 3.29 12.62 6.98
N VAL A 23 3.50 11.30 7.09
CA VAL A 23 2.69 10.30 6.39
C VAL A 23 1.25 10.33 6.90
N VAL A 24 1.07 10.38 8.22
CA VAL A 24 -0.28 10.49 8.84
C VAL A 24 -0.92 11.84 8.51
N ALA A 25 -0.16 12.93 8.55
CA ALA A 25 -0.66 14.25 8.17
C ALA A 25 -1.11 14.31 6.70
N ALA A 26 -0.35 13.68 5.79
CA ALA A 26 -0.73 13.56 4.39
C ALA A 26 -1.98 12.71 4.21
N ALA A 27 -2.09 11.59 4.92
CA ALA A 27 -3.26 10.72 4.87
C ALA A 27 -4.53 11.41 5.41
N ILE A 28 -4.44 12.16 6.51
CA ILE A 28 -5.53 13.01 7.02
C ILE A 28 -5.93 14.05 5.98
N HIS A 29 -4.96 14.76 5.40
CA HIS A 29 -5.23 15.79 4.40
C HIS A 29 -5.91 15.22 3.14
N ALA A 30 -5.52 14.02 2.74
CA ALA A 30 -6.11 13.30 1.61
C ALA A 30 -7.48 12.67 1.93
N GLY A 31 -7.90 12.66 3.21
CA GLY A 31 -9.10 11.92 3.64
C GLY A 31 -8.96 10.40 3.48
N ALA A 32 -7.74 9.89 3.57
CA ALA A 32 -7.47 8.46 3.45
C ALA A 32 -7.87 7.71 4.73
N GLU A 33 -8.45 6.53 4.56
CA GLU A 33 -8.84 5.63 5.66
C GLU A 33 -7.77 4.59 5.98
N ALA A 34 -6.79 4.40 5.09
CA ALA A 34 -5.71 3.44 5.27
C ALA A 34 -4.35 3.98 4.81
N ILE A 35 -3.30 3.62 5.55
CA ILE A 35 -1.89 3.72 5.14
C ILE A 35 -1.44 2.31 4.72
N VAL A 36 -1.13 2.13 3.44
CA VAL A 36 -0.61 0.86 2.93
C VAL A 36 0.92 0.85 3.07
N THR A 37 1.47 -0.02 3.93
CA THR A 37 2.90 0.00 4.27
C THR A 37 3.41 -1.34 4.78
N PHE A 38 4.67 -1.68 4.44
CA PHE A 38 5.38 -2.80 5.04
C PHE A 38 5.80 -2.54 6.50
N ASN A 39 5.85 -1.28 6.91
CA ASN A 39 6.36 -0.85 8.21
C ASN A 39 5.25 -0.70 9.27
N LEU A 40 4.40 -1.72 9.40
CA LEU A 40 3.21 -1.66 10.28
C LEU A 40 3.52 -1.24 11.72
N LYS A 41 4.68 -1.65 12.25
CA LYS A 41 5.15 -1.30 13.60
C LYS A 41 5.32 0.20 13.82
N ASP A 42 5.57 0.97 12.75
CA ASP A 42 5.77 2.42 12.81
C ASP A 42 4.43 3.17 12.80
N PHE A 43 3.34 2.46 12.47
CA PHE A 43 1.97 2.99 12.39
C PHE A 43 0.99 2.14 13.22
N PRO A 44 1.18 2.04 14.54
CA PRO A 44 0.38 1.16 15.38
C PRO A 44 -1.10 1.61 15.42
N LYS A 45 -2.01 0.65 15.45
CA LYS A 45 -3.48 0.89 15.49
C LYS A 45 -3.90 1.89 16.56
N ALA A 46 -3.28 1.84 17.74
CA ALA A 46 -3.58 2.76 18.84
C ALA A 46 -3.28 4.24 18.51
N ALA A 47 -2.30 4.50 17.63
CA ALA A 47 -1.97 5.85 17.20
C ALA A 47 -2.88 6.36 16.07
N LEU A 48 -3.37 5.44 15.21
CA LEU A 48 -4.17 5.78 14.03
C LEU A 48 -5.68 5.81 14.28
N SER A 49 -6.20 5.02 15.22
CA SER A 49 -7.64 4.85 15.45
C SER A 49 -8.37 6.15 15.76
N LYS A 50 -7.70 7.10 16.43
CA LYS A 50 -8.23 8.45 16.71
C LYS A 50 -8.51 9.29 15.45
N PHE A 51 -7.97 8.87 14.31
CA PHE A 51 -8.19 9.48 12.99
C PHE A 51 -9.07 8.62 12.08
N ASN A 52 -9.71 7.56 12.61
CA ASN A 52 -10.45 6.55 11.83
C ASN A 52 -9.60 5.94 10.71
N MET A 53 -8.32 5.71 11.00
CA MET A 53 -7.36 5.20 10.04
C MET A 53 -6.74 3.91 10.54
N GLU A 54 -6.29 3.07 9.61
CA GLU A 54 -5.49 1.89 9.90
C GLU A 54 -4.26 1.80 9.00
N ALA A 55 -3.30 0.96 9.41
CA ALA A 55 -2.18 0.59 8.57
C ALA A 55 -2.40 -0.83 8.06
N LEU A 56 -2.29 -1.02 6.75
CA LEU A 56 -2.49 -2.31 6.08
C LEU A 56 -1.19 -2.77 5.44
N HIS A 57 -0.90 -4.06 5.55
CA HIS A 57 0.18 -4.65 4.78
C HIS A 57 -0.20 -4.61 3.29
N PRO A 58 0.72 -4.31 2.35
CA PRO A 58 0.37 -4.23 0.94
C PRO A 58 -0.19 -5.54 0.39
N ASP A 59 0.29 -6.69 0.87
CA ASP A 59 -0.23 -8.00 0.47
C ASP A 59 -1.70 -8.18 0.90
N ASP A 60 -2.05 -7.79 2.13
CA ASP A 60 -3.42 -7.88 2.64
C ASP A 60 -4.34 -6.91 1.89
N PHE A 61 -3.89 -5.67 1.66
CA PHE A 61 -4.64 -4.67 0.91
C PHE A 61 -4.98 -5.14 -0.52
N ILE A 62 -4.02 -5.78 -1.22
CA ILE A 62 -4.27 -6.32 -2.56
C ILE A 62 -5.28 -7.47 -2.51
N MET A 63 -5.27 -8.31 -1.46
CA MET A 63 -6.24 -9.40 -1.28
C MET A 63 -7.64 -8.90 -0.96
N ASP A 64 -7.78 -7.86 -0.15
CA ASP A 64 -9.08 -7.21 0.06
C ASP A 64 -9.62 -6.65 -1.27
N LEU A 65 -8.77 -5.99 -2.06
CA LEU A 65 -9.16 -5.51 -3.40
C LEU A 65 -9.44 -6.65 -4.39
N TRP A 66 -8.78 -7.79 -4.22
CA TRP A 66 -9.00 -8.97 -5.06
C TRP A 66 -10.43 -9.49 -4.87
N ASP A 67 -10.85 -9.64 -3.62
CA ASP A 67 -12.18 -10.13 -3.28
C ASP A 67 -13.28 -9.14 -3.68
N LEU A 68 -13.00 -7.84 -3.58
CA LEU A 68 -13.95 -6.79 -3.96
C LEU A 68 -14.02 -6.56 -5.47
N GLN A 69 -12.87 -6.43 -6.14
CA GLN A 69 -12.74 -5.95 -7.53
C GLN A 69 -11.62 -6.66 -8.31
N LYS A 70 -11.58 -8.00 -8.26
CA LYS A 70 -10.65 -8.88 -9.01
C LYS A 70 -10.23 -8.37 -10.40
N GLY A 71 -11.20 -7.98 -11.23
CA GLY A 71 -10.93 -7.52 -12.60
C GLY A 71 -10.03 -6.28 -12.66
N LYS A 72 -10.18 -5.34 -11.72
CA LYS A 72 -9.32 -4.15 -11.65
C LYS A 72 -7.93 -4.47 -11.13
N VAL A 73 -7.81 -5.41 -10.19
CA VAL A 73 -6.50 -5.87 -9.71
C VAL A 73 -5.73 -6.53 -10.84
N LEU A 74 -6.36 -7.40 -11.62
CA LEU A 74 -5.74 -8.02 -12.80
C LEU A 74 -5.28 -6.98 -13.83
N ALA A 75 -6.12 -5.99 -14.14
CA ALA A 75 -5.76 -4.91 -15.06
C ALA A 75 -4.55 -4.12 -14.55
N ALA A 76 -4.53 -3.76 -13.27
CA ALA A 76 -3.42 -3.03 -12.66
C ALA A 76 -2.11 -3.84 -12.66
N VAL A 77 -2.18 -5.14 -12.38
CA VAL A 77 -1.03 -6.05 -12.44
C VAL A 77 -0.46 -6.12 -13.87
N ALA A 78 -1.31 -6.32 -14.87
CA ALA A 78 -0.89 -6.40 -16.27
C ALA A 78 -0.27 -5.07 -16.74
N GLU A 79 -0.89 -3.94 -16.42
CA GLU A 79 -0.39 -2.60 -16.74
C GLU A 79 0.96 -2.33 -16.07
N HIS A 80 1.07 -2.64 -14.77
CA HIS A 80 2.32 -2.45 -14.04
C HIS A 80 3.44 -3.30 -14.64
N ARG A 81 3.22 -4.59 -14.93
CA ARG A 81 4.24 -5.45 -15.57
C ARG A 81 4.64 -4.90 -16.94
N ALA A 82 3.70 -4.46 -17.76
CA ALA A 82 3.97 -3.87 -19.08
C ALA A 82 4.74 -2.53 -18.98
N SER A 83 4.59 -1.79 -17.87
CA SER A 83 5.32 -0.53 -17.63
C SER A 83 6.81 -0.74 -17.33
N LEU A 84 7.20 -1.93 -16.84
CA LEU A 84 8.58 -2.27 -16.53
C LEU A 84 9.36 -2.50 -17.83
N LYS A 85 10.15 -1.49 -18.25
CA LYS A 85 10.88 -1.53 -19.53
C LYS A 85 12.39 -1.72 -19.39
N ASN A 86 12.96 -1.55 -18.19
CA ASN A 86 14.41 -1.59 -17.94
C ASN A 86 14.72 -2.32 -16.61
N PRO A 87 14.82 -3.66 -16.61
CA PRO A 87 14.56 -4.56 -17.73
C PRO A 87 13.06 -4.89 -17.90
N PRO A 88 12.61 -5.30 -19.10
CA PRO A 88 11.32 -5.96 -19.27
C PRO A 88 11.24 -7.24 -18.43
N ARG A 89 10.07 -7.52 -17.87
CA ARG A 89 9.83 -8.69 -17.01
C ARG A 89 8.84 -9.65 -17.66
N CYS A 90 9.24 -10.91 -17.82
CA CYS A 90 8.27 -11.97 -18.09
C CYS A 90 7.37 -12.18 -16.85
N GLN A 91 6.31 -12.97 -16.98
CA GLN A 91 5.38 -13.23 -15.87
C GLN A 91 6.10 -13.84 -14.66
N ASP A 92 6.98 -14.82 -14.88
CA ASP A 92 7.68 -15.50 -13.79
C ASP A 92 8.66 -14.57 -13.06
N ASP A 93 9.43 -13.76 -13.80
CA ASP A 93 10.33 -12.77 -13.19
C ASP A 93 9.57 -11.71 -12.39
N TYR A 94 8.39 -11.33 -12.87
CA TYR A 94 7.52 -10.38 -12.21
C TYR A 94 6.98 -10.94 -10.90
N LEU A 95 6.39 -12.15 -10.93
CA LEU A 95 5.89 -12.84 -9.73
C LEU A 95 7.01 -13.11 -8.72
N ALA A 96 8.20 -13.53 -9.18
CA ALA A 96 9.36 -13.72 -8.31
C ALA A 96 9.79 -12.40 -7.63
N THR A 97 9.66 -11.26 -8.33
CA THR A 97 9.96 -9.94 -7.77
C THR A 97 8.95 -9.57 -6.69
N LEU A 98 7.64 -9.74 -6.95
CA LEU A 98 6.59 -9.49 -5.96
C LEU A 98 6.75 -10.38 -4.71
N LEU A 99 7.10 -11.65 -4.91
CA LEU A 99 7.36 -12.58 -3.82
C LEU A 99 8.54 -12.12 -2.96
N LYS A 100 9.64 -11.68 -3.61
CA LYS A 100 10.80 -11.12 -2.91
C LYS A 100 10.48 -9.86 -2.09
N GLN A 101 9.47 -9.11 -2.51
CA GLN A 101 8.96 -7.94 -1.79
C GLN A 101 8.01 -8.31 -0.63
N GLY A 102 7.65 -9.58 -0.46
CA GLY A 102 6.80 -10.06 0.61
C GLY A 102 5.31 -10.15 0.25
N LEU A 103 4.96 -10.04 -1.04
CA LEU A 103 3.56 -10.15 -1.52
C LEU A 103 3.17 -11.62 -1.76
N THR A 104 3.23 -12.43 -0.70
CA THR A 104 3.14 -13.89 -0.77
C THR A 104 1.75 -14.37 -1.21
N ASN A 105 0.69 -13.83 -0.60
CA ASN A 105 -0.70 -14.20 -0.91
C ASN A 105 -1.11 -13.71 -2.29
N THR A 106 -0.67 -12.50 -2.66
CA THR A 106 -0.84 -11.96 -4.01
C THR A 106 -0.22 -12.87 -5.04
N VAL A 107 1.04 -13.31 -4.85
CA VAL A 107 1.72 -14.19 -5.79
C VAL A 107 1.06 -15.56 -5.88
N ALA A 108 0.66 -16.15 -4.74
CA ALA A 108 -0.06 -17.42 -4.73
C ALA A 108 -1.34 -17.34 -5.58
N THR A 109 -2.14 -16.31 -5.34
CA THR A 109 -3.39 -16.05 -6.07
C THR A 109 -3.17 -15.82 -7.56
N LEU A 110 -2.22 -14.97 -7.93
CA LEU A 110 -1.94 -14.65 -9.34
C LEU A 110 -1.33 -15.83 -10.11
N SER A 111 -0.61 -16.73 -9.43
CA SER A 111 0.00 -17.91 -10.05
C SER A 111 -1.02 -18.91 -10.57
N GLU A 112 -2.25 -18.91 -10.03
CA GLU A 112 -3.35 -19.77 -10.49
C GLU A 112 -3.96 -19.31 -11.84
N ILE A 113 -3.62 -18.09 -12.28
CA ILE A 113 -4.28 -17.37 -13.37
C ILE A 113 -3.24 -16.66 -14.26
N LYS A 114 -2.04 -17.26 -14.39
CA LYS A 114 -0.92 -16.72 -15.18
C LYS A 114 -1.28 -16.21 -16.57
N ILE A 115 -2.32 -16.76 -17.21
CA ILE A 115 -2.77 -16.33 -18.54
C ILE A 115 -3.27 -14.87 -18.55
N ALA A 116 -3.76 -14.35 -17.42
CA ALA A 116 -4.41 -13.04 -17.31
C ALA A 116 -3.47 -11.89 -16.90
N ILE A 117 -2.18 -12.15 -16.68
CA ILE A 117 -1.20 -11.20 -16.11
C ILE A 117 0.02 -10.97 -16.99
#